data_AF-A0A0Q7R374-F1
#
_entry.id   AF-A0A0Q7R374-F1
#
_cell.length_a   1.000
_cell.length_b   1.000
_cell.length_c   1.000
_cell.angle_alpha   90.00
_cell.angle_beta   90.00
_cell.angle_gamma   90.00
#
_symmetry.space_group_name_H-M   'P 1'
#
loop_
_entity.id
_entity.type
_entity.pdbx_description
1 polymer ?
#
loop_
_entity_poly.entity_id
_entity_poly.type
_entity_poly.pdbx_seq_one_letter_code
_entity_poly.pdbx_strand_id
1 'polypeptide(L)'
;MLGALGLAREPARRALKAGLAGDALRLRGSLLYRAAAVQALVRPPVPESALPAELQQGCFVARIDPSRVSGLVTDSERRAAVCDGWRVSAITRLFFRLRAQRVDPMPFLATVSGFVVVGGLVTAAVPHRDVAGAERTRFSLDPPGPWYPSLHGRLVPTPPGGPWTLIPTAAGALPWLGSSLPAG
;
A
#
# COMPACT_ATOMS: atom_id res chain seq x y z
N MET A 1 -2.30 16.08 17.82
CA MET A 1 -2.71 14.68 18.09
C MET A 1 -2.63 13.71 16.89
N LEU A 2 -2.05 14.07 15.74
CA LEU A 2 -1.25 13.13 14.91
C LEU A 2 0.20 13.61 14.79
N GLY A 3 0.43 14.91 14.98
CA GLY A 3 1.77 15.48 15.12
C GLY A 3 2.60 14.95 16.29
N ALA A 4 1.99 14.22 17.24
CA ALA A 4 2.73 13.47 18.27
C ALA A 4 3.56 12.31 17.67
N LEU A 5 3.18 11.82 16.48
CA LEU A 5 3.97 10.89 15.69
C LEU A 5 5.01 11.59 14.79
N GLY A 6 5.21 12.90 14.95
CA GLY A 6 6.02 13.71 14.03
C GLY A 6 5.39 13.88 12.63
N LEU A 7 4.13 13.46 12.43
CA LEU A 7 3.46 13.60 11.14
C LEU A 7 3.03 15.04 10.91
N ALA A 8 3.43 15.60 9.77
CA ALA A 8 2.90 16.85 9.28
C ALA A 8 1.36 16.77 9.07
N ARG A 9 0.70 17.93 9.09
CA ARG A 9 -0.76 18.05 9.00
C ARG A 9 -1.34 17.41 7.73
N GLU A 10 -0.65 17.54 6.60
CA GLU A 10 -1.16 17.05 5.31
C GLU A 10 -1.13 15.52 5.19
N PRO A 11 -0.04 14.80 5.53
CA PRO A 11 -0.03 13.34 5.66
C PRO A 11 -1.17 12.79 6.55
N ALA A 12 -1.37 13.40 7.72
CA ALA A 12 -2.46 13.05 8.62
C ALA A 12 -3.84 13.24 7.97
N ARG A 13 -4.05 14.36 7.27
CA ARG A 13 -5.29 14.64 6.54
C ARG A 13 -5.54 13.62 5.42
N ARG A 14 -4.51 13.25 4.67
CA ARG A 14 -4.61 12.24 3.60
C ARG A 14 -4.99 10.87 4.16
N ALA A 15 -4.36 10.44 5.25
CA ALA A 15 -4.70 9.20 5.95
C ALA A 15 -6.17 9.18 6.41
N LEU A 16 -6.66 10.28 6.98
CA LEU A 16 -8.07 10.42 7.39
C LEU A 16 -9.03 10.36 6.20
N LYS A 17 -8.71 11.04 5.08
CA LYS A 17 -9.50 10.99 3.83
C LYS A 17 -9.57 9.58 3.22
N ALA A 18 -8.57 8.74 3.49
CA ALA A 18 -8.57 7.34 3.07
C ALA A 18 -9.47 6.44 3.94
N GLY A 19 -10.15 6.99 4.95
CA GLY A 19 -11.10 6.25 5.80
C GLY A 19 -10.47 5.50 6.97
N LEU A 20 -9.20 5.75 7.31
CA LEU A 20 -8.50 5.04 8.39
C LEU A 20 -9.09 5.26 9.79
N ALA A 21 -9.76 6.38 10.01
CA ALA A 21 -10.49 6.67 11.26
C ALA A 21 -12.00 6.40 11.12
N GLY A 22 -12.41 5.61 10.13
CA GLY A 22 -13.80 5.43 9.74
C GLY A 22 -14.38 6.63 9.00
N ASP A 23 -15.70 6.63 8.86
CA ASP A 23 -16.42 7.69 8.16
C ASP A 23 -16.39 9.01 8.93
N ALA A 24 -16.15 10.08 8.19
CA ALA A 24 -16.23 11.43 8.72
C ALA A 24 -17.68 11.91 8.75
N LEU A 25 -18.11 12.50 9.87
CA LEU A 25 -19.32 13.30 9.90
C LEU A 25 -19.03 14.62 9.18
N ARG A 26 -19.72 14.85 8.06
CA ARG A 26 -19.59 16.08 7.27
C ARG A 26 -20.49 17.16 7.86
N LEU A 27 -19.87 18.28 8.26
CA LEU A 27 -20.57 19.52 8.61
C LEU A 27 -20.23 20.60 7.57
N ARG A 28 -20.91 21.76 7.64
CA ARG A 28 -20.69 22.88 6.73
C ARG A 28 -19.25 23.43 6.89
N GLY A 29 -18.33 22.92 6.07
CA GLY A 29 -16.92 23.34 6.03
C GLY A 29 -15.97 22.52 6.92
N SER A 30 -16.44 21.47 7.61
CA SER A 30 -15.58 20.65 8.47
C SER A 30 -15.90 19.15 8.39
N LEU A 31 -14.89 18.34 8.72
CA LEU A 31 -14.99 16.90 8.83
C LEU A 31 -14.70 16.53 10.29
N LEU A 32 -15.67 15.94 10.96
CA LEU A 32 -15.51 15.44 12.32
C LEU A 32 -15.27 13.93 12.29
N TYR A 33 -14.25 13.49 13.01
CA TYR A 33 -13.91 12.08 13.18
C TYR A 33 -14.11 11.70 14.63
N ARG A 34 -14.39 10.41 14.88
CA ARG A 34 -14.43 9.89 16.26
C ARG A 34 -13.04 10.00 16.87
N ALA A 35 -12.92 10.69 18.00
CA ALA A 35 -11.64 10.93 18.67
C ALA A 35 -10.89 9.62 18.97
N ALA A 36 -11.58 8.59 19.48
CA ALA A 36 -11.00 7.28 19.75
C ALA A 36 -10.41 6.62 18.49
N ALA A 37 -11.07 6.74 17.34
CA ALA A 37 -10.56 6.19 16.08
C ALA A 37 -9.31 6.93 15.59
N VAL A 38 -9.27 8.25 15.72
CA VAL A 38 -8.06 9.04 15.41
C VAL A 38 -6.92 8.73 16.37
N GLN A 39 -7.21 8.57 17.66
CA GLN A 39 -6.21 8.20 18.68
C GLN A 39 -5.63 6.81 18.43
N ALA A 40 -6.44 5.85 17.96
CA ALA A 40 -5.96 4.52 17.59
C ALA A 40 -4.94 4.55 16.43
N LEU A 41 -4.91 5.61 15.62
CA LEU A 41 -3.88 5.80 14.58
C LEU A 41 -2.56 6.33 15.15
N VAL A 42 -2.56 6.89 16.36
CA VAL A 42 -1.37 7.40 17.05
C VAL A 42 -0.58 6.23 17.65
N ARG A 43 0.09 5.47 16.79
CA ARG A 43 0.94 4.34 17.16
C ARG A 43 2.34 4.49 16.56
N PRO A 44 3.40 4.00 17.22
CA PRO A 44 4.73 3.97 16.63
C PRO A 44 4.73 3.25 15.27
N PRO A 45 5.55 3.74 14.31
CA PRO A 45 5.77 3.04 13.04
C PRO A 45 6.24 1.60 13.27
N VAL A 46 5.85 0.69 12.39
CA VAL A 46 6.31 -0.71 12.43
C VAL A 46 7.71 -0.76 11.83
N PRO A 47 8.78 -1.03 12.60
CA PRO A 47 10.12 -1.12 12.02
C PRO A 47 10.20 -2.33 11.08
N GLU A 48 11.11 -2.27 10.10
CA GLU A 48 11.30 -3.34 9.10
C GLU A 48 11.60 -4.70 9.75
N SER A 49 12.35 -4.70 10.86
CA SER A 49 12.65 -5.90 11.66
C SER A 49 11.44 -6.50 12.38
N ALA A 50 10.36 -5.73 12.57
CA ALA A 50 9.11 -6.19 13.17
C ALA A 50 8.03 -6.49 12.13
N LEU A 51 8.37 -6.47 10.83
CA LEU A 51 7.45 -6.93 9.81
C LEU A 51 7.20 -8.43 9.97
N PRO A 52 5.96 -8.89 9.71
CA PRO A 52 5.65 -10.32 9.64
C PRO A 52 6.58 -11.07 8.69
N ALA A 53 6.86 -12.34 8.98
CA ALA A 53 7.83 -13.15 8.24
C ALA A 53 7.50 -13.23 6.73
N GLU A 54 6.23 -13.21 6.36
CA GLU A 54 5.76 -13.21 4.99
C GLU A 54 6.23 -11.96 4.22
N LEU A 55 6.23 -10.79 4.89
CA LEU A 55 6.69 -9.54 4.30
C LEU A 55 8.21 -9.43 4.26
N GLN A 56 8.91 -10.13 5.17
CA GLN A 56 10.38 -10.20 5.16
C GLN A 56 10.92 -10.94 3.92
N GLN A 57 10.11 -11.77 3.27
CA GLN A 57 10.46 -12.47 2.04
C GLN A 57 10.22 -11.63 0.77
N GLY A 58 9.81 -10.37 0.92
CA GLY A 58 9.40 -9.51 -0.18
C GLY A 58 7.93 -9.11 -0.05
N CYS A 59 7.65 -7.83 -0.22
CA CYS A 59 6.31 -7.27 -0.25
C CYS A 59 6.28 -6.08 -1.22
N PHE A 60 5.29 -6.04 -2.09
CA PHE A 60 5.01 -4.90 -2.95
C PHE A 60 4.23 -3.83 -2.20
N VAL A 61 4.82 -2.65 -2.05
CA VAL A 61 4.20 -1.53 -1.37
C VAL A 61 3.84 -0.45 -2.38
N ALA A 62 2.56 -0.39 -2.72
CA ALA A 62 1.93 0.66 -3.50
C ALA A 62 1.74 1.93 -2.66
N ARG A 63 2.01 3.09 -3.26
CA ARG A 63 1.68 4.41 -2.72
C ARG A 63 0.53 4.99 -3.52
N ILE A 64 -0.60 5.18 -2.86
CA ILE A 64 -1.83 5.62 -3.52
C ILE A 64 -2.29 6.98 -3.01
N ASP A 65 -3.04 7.67 -3.87
CA ASP A 65 -3.80 8.83 -3.45
C ASP A 65 -5.03 8.38 -2.64
N PRO A 66 -5.41 9.07 -1.54
CA PRO A 66 -6.59 8.69 -0.77
C PRO A 66 -7.87 8.65 -1.61
N SER A 67 -7.97 9.42 -2.70
CA SER A 67 -9.12 9.40 -3.60
C SER A 67 -9.40 8.03 -4.22
N ARG A 68 -8.39 7.15 -4.35
CA ARG A 68 -8.58 5.79 -4.89
C ARG A 68 -9.42 4.89 -3.99
N VAL A 69 -9.42 5.14 -2.68
CA VAL A 69 -10.08 4.28 -1.69
C VAL A 69 -11.15 5.00 -0.87
N SER A 70 -11.25 6.32 -1.02
CA SER A 70 -12.21 7.14 -0.30
C SER A 70 -13.65 6.79 -0.68
N GLY A 71 -14.49 6.55 0.31
CA GLY A 71 -15.90 6.18 0.11
C GLY A 71 -16.14 4.74 -0.28
N LEU A 72 -15.09 3.92 -0.43
CA LEU A 72 -15.24 2.48 -0.65
C LEU A 72 -15.49 1.77 0.68
N VAL A 73 -16.57 0.99 0.71
CA VAL A 73 -17.10 0.37 1.94
C VAL A 73 -16.46 -1.00 2.15
N THR A 74 -16.33 -1.79 1.10
CA THR A 74 -15.85 -3.17 1.20
C THR A 74 -14.36 -3.29 0.90
N ASP A 75 -13.70 -4.27 1.54
CA ASP A 75 -12.30 -4.58 1.24
C ASP A 75 -12.09 -5.06 -0.20
N SER A 76 -13.12 -5.69 -0.79
CA SER A 76 -13.09 -6.14 -2.20
C SER A 76 -13.02 -4.95 -3.17
N GLU A 77 -13.88 -3.95 -2.98
CA GLU A 77 -13.86 -2.70 -3.77
C GLU A 77 -12.51 -1.98 -3.61
N ARG A 78 -11.99 -1.89 -2.38
CA ARG A 78 -10.70 -1.28 -2.10
C ARG A 78 -9.55 -2.00 -2.81
N ARG A 79 -9.53 -3.33 -2.79
CA ARG A 79 -8.54 -4.13 -3.55
C ARG A 79 -8.67 -3.91 -5.06
N ALA A 80 -9.89 -3.90 -5.58
CA ALA A 80 -10.13 -3.64 -7.00
C ALA A 80 -9.61 -2.26 -7.43
N ALA A 81 -9.80 -1.23 -6.59
CA ALA A 81 -9.35 0.13 -6.88
C ALA A 81 -7.82 0.33 -6.90
N VAL A 82 -7.06 -0.59 -6.27
CA VAL A 82 -5.59 -0.53 -6.22
C VAL A 82 -4.92 -1.57 -7.11
N CYS A 83 -5.69 -2.35 -7.88
CA CYS A 83 -5.13 -3.43 -8.68
C CYS A 83 -4.40 -2.94 -9.95
N ASP A 84 -4.59 -1.69 -10.39
CA ASP A 84 -4.12 -1.22 -11.70
C ASP A 84 -3.37 0.13 -11.65
N GLY A 85 -2.68 0.42 -12.76
CA GLY A 85 -1.94 1.65 -13.01
C GLY A 85 -0.44 1.57 -12.70
N TRP A 86 0.09 0.38 -12.44
CA TRP A 86 1.46 0.20 -11.96
C TRP A 86 2.46 0.12 -13.11
N ARG A 87 3.48 0.97 -13.10
CA ARG A 87 4.62 0.84 -14.03
C ARG A 87 5.61 -0.14 -13.43
N VAL A 88 5.58 -1.37 -13.91
CA VAL A 88 6.44 -2.46 -13.47
C VAL A 88 7.16 -3.01 -14.68
N SER A 89 8.46 -3.29 -14.56
CA SER A 89 9.24 -3.85 -15.67
C SER A 89 8.75 -5.26 -16.05
N ALA A 90 8.98 -5.68 -17.29
CA ALA A 90 8.65 -7.04 -17.73
C ALA A 90 9.31 -8.13 -16.87
N ILE A 91 10.55 -7.89 -16.42
CA ILE A 91 11.30 -8.78 -15.54
C ILE A 91 10.60 -8.90 -14.17
N THR A 92 10.21 -7.78 -13.57
CA THR A 92 9.50 -7.78 -12.28
C THR A 92 8.11 -8.43 -12.40
N ARG A 93 7.40 -8.26 -13.52
CA ARG A 93 6.15 -8.98 -13.78
C ARG A 93 6.35 -10.49 -13.90
N LEU A 94 7.38 -10.92 -14.63
CA LEU A 94 7.75 -12.33 -14.75
C LEU A 94 8.03 -12.92 -13.37
N PHE A 95 8.72 -12.18 -12.50
CA PHE A 95 8.96 -12.60 -11.13
C PHE A 95 7.67 -12.84 -10.36
N PHE A 96 6.73 -11.89 -10.37
CA PHE A 96 5.43 -12.08 -9.69
C PHE A 96 4.70 -13.32 -10.18
N ARG A 97 4.74 -13.57 -11.49
CA ARG A 97 4.14 -14.77 -12.10
C ARG A 97 4.81 -16.05 -11.60
N LEU A 98 6.14 -16.10 -11.56
CA LEU A 98 6.89 -17.26 -11.07
C LEU A 98 6.63 -17.53 -9.59
N ARG A 99 6.52 -16.48 -8.77
CA ARG A 99 6.24 -16.60 -7.34
C ARG A 99 4.82 -17.15 -7.09
N ALA A 100 3.83 -16.59 -7.79
CA ALA A 100 2.44 -17.05 -7.70
C ALA A 100 2.27 -18.53 -8.11
N GLN A 101 3.04 -19.01 -9.11
CA GLN A 101 3.03 -20.42 -9.52
C GLN A 101 3.63 -21.38 -8.48
N ARG A 102 4.48 -20.89 -7.57
CA ARG A 102 5.15 -21.68 -6.53
C ARG A 102 4.37 -21.76 -5.21
N VAL A 103 3.09 -21.36 -5.20
CA VAL A 103 2.20 -21.35 -4.01
C VAL A 103 2.66 -20.35 -2.93
N ASP A 104 3.49 -19.38 -3.30
CA ASP A 104 3.94 -18.30 -2.42
C ASP A 104 3.61 -16.93 -3.06
N PRO A 105 2.34 -16.51 -3.09
CA PRO A 105 1.95 -15.26 -3.70
C PRO A 105 2.57 -14.07 -2.96
N MET A 106 3.03 -13.07 -3.71
CA MET A 106 3.70 -11.89 -3.16
C MET A 106 2.72 -11.04 -2.34
N PRO A 107 3.02 -10.70 -1.07
CA PRO A 107 2.25 -9.72 -0.32
C PRO A 107 2.17 -8.37 -1.04
N PHE A 108 0.98 -7.79 -1.03
CA PHE A 108 0.69 -6.45 -1.56
C PHE A 108 0.16 -5.56 -0.44
N LEU A 109 0.75 -4.38 -0.29
CA LEU A 109 0.29 -3.32 0.59
C LEU A 109 0.01 -2.07 -0.23
N ALA A 110 -1.19 -1.50 -0.13
CA ALA A 110 -1.43 -0.13 -0.58
C ALA A 110 -1.40 0.82 0.63
N THR A 111 -0.67 1.92 0.47
CA THR A 111 -0.41 2.89 1.52
C THR A 111 -0.84 4.30 1.12
N VAL A 112 -1.36 5.05 2.09
CA VAL A 112 -1.61 6.49 1.99
C VAL A 112 -0.74 7.19 3.02
N SER A 113 0.23 7.97 2.55
CA SER A 113 1.20 8.66 3.42
C SER A 113 1.89 7.70 4.42
N GLY A 114 2.20 6.49 3.96
CA GLY A 114 2.83 5.43 4.74
C GLY A 114 1.88 4.56 5.57
N PHE A 115 0.62 4.96 5.76
CA PHE A 115 -0.35 4.13 6.45
C PHE A 115 -0.91 3.05 5.54
N VAL A 116 -0.90 1.81 6.00
CA VAL A 116 -1.50 0.68 5.28
C VAL A 116 -3.01 0.80 5.26
N VAL A 117 -3.60 0.91 4.07
CA VAL A 117 -5.05 1.05 3.85
C VAL A 117 -5.66 -0.17 3.16
N VAL A 118 -4.86 -0.92 2.39
CA VAL A 118 -5.31 -2.12 1.67
C VAL A 118 -4.21 -3.17 1.72
N GLY A 119 -4.59 -4.42 1.94
CA GLY A 119 -3.72 -5.59 1.84
C GLY A 119 -4.26 -6.57 0.81
N GLY A 120 -3.37 -7.36 0.22
CA GLY A 120 -3.73 -8.46 -0.66
C GLY A 120 -2.55 -9.37 -0.95
N LEU A 121 -2.80 -10.38 -1.78
CA LEU A 121 -1.80 -11.30 -2.29
C LEU A 121 -1.79 -11.23 -3.82
N VAL A 122 -0.65 -10.92 -4.42
CA VAL A 122 -0.50 -10.87 -5.88
C VAL A 122 -0.48 -12.28 -6.44
N THR A 123 -1.56 -12.67 -7.12
CA THR A 123 -1.70 -13.98 -7.77
C THR A 123 -1.44 -13.94 -9.26
N ALA A 124 -1.53 -12.77 -9.88
CA ALA A 124 -1.11 -12.54 -11.25
C ALA A 124 -0.66 -11.09 -11.47
N ALA A 125 0.23 -10.89 -12.44
CA ALA A 125 0.64 -9.58 -12.92
C ALA A 125 0.58 -9.58 -14.44
N VAL A 126 -0.39 -8.87 -15.01
CA VAL A 126 -0.63 -8.85 -16.45
C VAL A 126 -0.40 -7.44 -17.02
N PRO A 127 0.16 -7.32 -18.24
CA PRO A 127 0.23 -6.04 -18.92
C PRO A 127 -1.20 -5.53 -19.20
N HIS A 128 -1.38 -4.23 -19.04
CA HIS A 128 -2.64 -3.52 -19.28
C HIS A 128 -2.31 -2.18 -19.92
N ARG A 129 -2.98 -1.80 -21.01
CA ARG A 129 -2.80 -0.46 -21.59
C ARG A 129 -3.82 0.48 -20.98
N ASP A 130 -3.34 1.62 -20.47
CA ASP A 130 -4.24 2.68 -20.01
C ASP A 130 -4.91 3.42 -21.19
N VAL A 131 -5.82 4.33 -20.89
CA VAL A 131 -6.55 5.13 -21.91
C VAL A 131 -5.60 5.95 -22.79
N ALA A 132 -4.41 6.30 -22.27
CA ALA A 132 -3.38 7.00 -23.02
C ALA A 132 -2.47 6.05 -23.83
N GLY A 133 -2.75 4.74 -23.83
CA GLY A 133 -2.02 3.72 -24.56
C GLY A 133 -0.70 3.29 -23.89
N ALA A 134 -0.37 3.84 -22.72
CA ALA A 134 0.85 3.49 -22.00
C ALA A 134 0.72 2.12 -21.34
N GLU A 135 1.78 1.31 -21.42
CA GLU A 135 1.80 0.00 -20.78
C GLU A 135 1.91 0.14 -19.26
N ARG A 136 0.91 -0.38 -18.58
CA ARG A 136 0.78 -0.54 -17.13
C ARG A 136 0.71 -2.02 -16.80
N THR A 137 0.72 -2.29 -15.51
CA THR A 137 0.54 -3.62 -14.95
C THR A 137 -0.71 -3.60 -14.10
N ARG A 138 -1.59 -4.56 -14.37
CA ARG A 138 -2.71 -4.90 -13.52
C ARG A 138 -2.37 -6.15 -12.72
N PHE A 139 -2.52 -6.05 -11.42
CA PHE A 139 -2.41 -7.19 -10.51
C PHE A 139 -3.76 -7.87 -10.33
N SER A 140 -3.76 -9.19 -10.20
CA SER A 140 -4.86 -9.92 -9.55
C SER A 140 -4.51 -10.04 -8.07
N LEU A 141 -5.43 -9.60 -7.21
CA LEU A 141 -5.22 -9.52 -5.77
C LEU A 141 -6.24 -10.40 -5.05
N ASP A 142 -5.75 -11.46 -4.43
CA ASP A 142 -6.52 -12.25 -3.49
C ASP A 142 -6.59 -11.54 -2.12
N PRO A 143 -7.53 -11.95 -1.24
CA PRO A 143 -7.57 -11.46 0.14
C PRO A 143 -6.21 -11.62 0.84
N PRO A 144 -5.85 -10.68 1.73
CA PRO A 144 -4.60 -10.80 2.47
C PRO A 144 -4.63 -11.96 3.46
N GLY A 145 -3.44 -12.43 3.86
CA GLY A 145 -3.28 -13.46 4.89
C GLY A 145 -3.44 -12.93 6.32
N PRO A 146 -3.25 -13.80 7.33
CA PRO A 146 -3.38 -13.48 8.76
C PRO A 146 -2.48 -12.34 9.26
N TRP A 147 -1.43 -11.99 8.52
CA TRP A 147 -0.52 -10.90 8.84
C TRP A 147 -1.18 -9.51 8.77
N TYR A 148 -2.19 -9.33 7.92
CA TYR A 148 -2.73 -8.01 7.57
C TYR A 148 -3.44 -7.25 8.70
N PRO A 149 -4.29 -7.88 9.53
CA PRO A 149 -4.94 -7.19 10.65
C PRO A 149 -3.95 -6.46 11.59
N SER A 150 -2.74 -6.99 11.77
CA SER A 150 -1.69 -6.38 12.59
C SER A 150 -1.07 -5.12 11.96
N LEU A 151 -1.15 -4.99 10.63
CA LEU A 151 -0.57 -3.90 9.84
C LEU A 151 -1.61 -2.88 9.39
N HIS A 152 -2.90 -3.22 9.30
CA HIS A 152 -3.92 -2.29 8.84
C HIS A 152 -3.97 -1.03 9.74
N GLY A 153 -3.93 0.15 9.10
CA GLY A 153 -3.84 1.43 9.79
C GLY A 153 -2.55 1.66 10.58
N ARG A 154 -1.51 0.84 10.38
CA ARG A 154 -0.16 1.09 10.88
C ARG A 154 0.66 1.85 9.84
N LEU A 155 1.57 2.67 10.35
CA LEU A 155 2.59 3.32 9.54
C LEU A 155 3.72 2.32 9.27
N VAL A 156 3.94 1.98 8.00
CA VAL A 156 5.08 1.18 7.57
C VAL A 156 6.10 2.15 6.95
N PRO A 157 7.34 2.20 7.47
CA PRO A 157 8.37 3.06 6.93
C PRO A 157 8.71 2.56 5.52
N THR A 158 8.52 3.43 4.54
CA THR A 158 9.01 3.19 3.18
C THR A 158 9.96 4.32 2.82
N PRO A 159 11.08 4.03 2.13
CA PRO A 159 12.01 5.08 1.70
C PRO A 159 11.29 6.08 0.78
N PRO A 160 11.72 7.35 0.68
CA PRO A 160 11.16 8.27 -0.32
C PRO A 160 11.32 7.69 -1.74
N GLY A 161 10.43 8.04 -2.67
CA GLY A 161 10.59 7.64 -4.08
C GLY A 161 9.28 7.51 -4.85
N GLY A 162 9.30 6.63 -5.86
CA GLY A 162 8.22 6.43 -6.83
C GLY A 162 6.89 5.92 -6.27
N PRO A 163 5.93 5.63 -7.16
CA PRO A 163 4.57 5.21 -6.80
C PRO A 163 4.50 3.83 -6.13
N TRP A 164 5.60 3.09 -6.10
CA TRP A 164 5.71 1.83 -5.37
C TRP A 164 7.16 1.58 -4.95
N THR A 165 7.35 0.65 -4.01
CA THR A 165 8.65 0.07 -3.63
C THR A 165 8.47 -1.40 -3.31
N LEU A 166 9.57 -2.13 -3.18
CA LEU A 166 9.60 -3.44 -2.54
C LEU A 166 10.24 -3.30 -1.16
N ILE A 167 9.76 -4.08 -0.19
CA ILE A 167 10.36 -4.25 1.14
C ILE A 167 10.58 -5.76 1.39
N PRO A 168 11.55 -6.19 2.22
CA PRO A 168 12.57 -5.39 2.88
C PRO A 168 13.51 -4.69 1.88
N THR A 169 14.00 -3.52 2.27
CA THR A 169 14.88 -2.67 1.44
C THR A 169 16.36 -2.94 1.69
N ALA A 170 16.68 -3.68 2.76
CA ALA A 170 18.06 -4.06 3.09
C ALA A 170 18.74 -4.76 1.90
N ALA A 171 19.81 -4.13 1.41
CA ALA A 171 20.65 -4.63 0.33
C ALA A 171 21.20 -6.02 0.74
N GLY A 172 20.75 -7.04 0.02
CA GLY A 172 21.00 -8.45 0.33
C GLY A 172 19.74 -9.32 0.22
N ALA A 173 18.55 -8.75 0.42
CA ALA A 173 17.28 -9.49 0.35
C ALA A 173 16.65 -9.55 -1.05
N LEU A 174 17.07 -8.68 -1.98
CA LEU A 174 16.55 -8.65 -3.35
C LEU A 174 17.70 -8.58 -4.38
N PRO A 175 18.46 -9.69 -4.58
CA PRO A 175 19.62 -9.69 -5.48
C PRO A 175 19.31 -9.44 -6.97
N TRP A 176 18.06 -9.16 -7.35
CA TRP A 176 17.57 -9.23 -8.74
C TRP A 176 16.68 -8.06 -9.18
N LEU A 177 16.47 -7.01 -8.36
CA LEU A 177 15.75 -5.80 -8.78
C LEU A 177 16.68 -4.61 -8.94
N GLY A 178 16.93 -4.25 -10.20
CA GLY A 178 17.37 -2.91 -10.58
C GLY A 178 16.33 -1.89 -10.13
N SER A 179 16.77 -0.94 -9.31
CA SER A 179 16.00 0.23 -8.91
C SER A 179 15.47 0.96 -10.14
N SER A 180 14.17 1.22 -10.16
CA SER A 180 13.55 2.03 -11.21
C SER A 180 14.23 3.40 -11.27
N LEU A 181 14.88 3.71 -12.39
CA LEU A 181 15.39 5.05 -12.70
C LEU A 181 14.26 6.08 -12.56
N PRO A 182 14.54 7.29 -12.03
CA PRO A 182 13.57 8.37 -12.01
C PRO A 182 13.18 8.73 -13.45
N ALA A 183 11.89 9.01 -13.66
CA ALA A 183 11.43 9.59 -14.92
C ALA A 183 12.04 11.00 -15.04
N GLY A 184 12.99 11.15 -15.96
CA GLY A 184 13.34 12.44 -16.55
C GLY A 184 12.29 12.86 -17.57
#